data_AF-A0A5S6QF79-F1
#
_entry.id   AF-A0A5S6QF79-F1
#
_cell.length_a   1.000
_cell.length_b   1.000
_cell.length_c   1.000
_cell.angle_alpha   90.00
_cell.angle_beta   90.00
_cell.angle_gamma   90.00
#
_symmetry.space_group_name_H-M   'P 1'
#
loop_
_entity.id
_entity.type
_entity.pdbx_description
1 polymer ?
#
loop_
_entity_poly.entity_id
_entity_poly.type
_entity_poly.pdbx_seq_one_letter_code
_entity_poly.pdbx_strand_id
1 'polypeptide(L)'
;MAKEATLVSLRQKRGNHQSIIRLVIKRLDELIEAKANRCLIEEETLRLESYLAKCQDVQEDLQLLVKDAETLQEEIESWVAFESSVMDVKAKVKEYLQRYKVSESQGAFIGRSQFAQVDAATVQRRRATVCIILGSI
;
A
#
# COMPACT_ATOMS: atom_id res chain seq x y z
N MET A 1 -25.60 13.06 14.98
CA MET A 1 -25.66 11.68 15.51
C MET A 1 -25.28 10.63 14.47
N ALA A 2 -26.01 10.46 13.35
CA ALA A 2 -25.70 9.39 12.37
C ALA A 2 -24.33 9.51 11.68
N LYS A 3 -23.91 10.72 11.28
CA LYS A 3 -22.62 10.95 10.59
C LYS A 3 -21.39 10.66 11.47
N GLU A 4 -21.48 10.97 12.76
CA GLU A 4 -20.40 10.70 13.71
C GLU A 4 -20.21 9.19 13.94
N ALA A 5 -21.32 8.45 14.07
CA ALA A 5 -21.28 7.00 14.15
C ALA A 5 -20.68 6.36 12.89
N THR A 6 -20.95 6.92 11.70
CA THR A 6 -20.32 6.49 10.44
C THR A 6 -18.81 6.73 10.45
N LEU A 7 -18.34 7.91 10.87
CA LEU A 7 -16.91 8.23 10.96
C LEU A 7 -16.17 7.29 11.91
N VAL A 8 -16.73 7.01 13.09
CA VAL A 8 -16.17 6.06 14.06
C VAL A 8 -16.06 4.66 13.45
N SER A 9 -17.11 4.20 12.77
CA SER A 9 -17.13 2.89 12.09
C SER A 9 -16.07 2.80 10.98
N LEU A 10 -15.92 3.84 10.16
CA LEU A 10 -14.91 3.89 9.09
C LEU A 10 -13.48 3.89 9.66
N ARG A 11 -13.22 4.67 10.71
CA ARG A 11 -11.92 4.67 11.41
C ARG A 11 -11.58 3.29 11.96
N GLN A 12 -12.55 2.61 12.56
CA GLN A 12 -12.37 1.24 13.05
C GLN A 12 -12.09 0.27 11.89
N LYS A 13 -12.84 0.36 10.79
CA LYS A 13 -12.63 -0.46 9.59
C LYS A 13 -11.24 -0.25 8.99
N ARG A 14 -10.78 1.00 8.91
CA ARG A 14 -9.41 1.35 8.46
C ARG A 14 -8.37 0.72 9.38
N GLY A 15 -8.53 0.89 10.70
CA GLY A 15 -7.62 0.31 11.70
C GLY A 15 -7.52 -1.22 11.63
N ASN A 16 -8.64 -1.90 11.33
CA ASN A 16 -8.67 -3.34 11.09
C ASN A 16 -7.86 -3.72 9.84
N HIS A 17 -8.07 -3.02 8.72
CA HIS A 17 -7.29 -3.24 7.49
C HIS A 17 -5.80 -2.97 7.69
N GLN A 18 -5.43 -1.87 8.38
CA GLN A 18 -4.04 -1.55 8.72
C GLN A 18 -3.40 -2.65 9.58
N SER A 19 -4.14 -3.21 10.53
CA SER A 19 -3.64 -4.30 11.38
C SER A 19 -3.39 -5.57 10.57
N ILE A 20 -4.27 -5.90 9.62
CA ILE A 20 -4.04 -7.03 8.71
C ILE A 20 -2.83 -6.77 7.81
N ILE A 21 -2.69 -5.56 7.26
CA ILE A 21 -1.53 -5.19 6.44
C ILE A 21 -0.23 -5.35 7.23
N ARG A 22 -0.18 -4.92 8.49
CA ARG A 22 1.00 -5.11 9.37
C ARG A 22 1.36 -6.59 9.55
N LEU A 23 0.36 -7.47 9.67
CA LEU A 23 0.59 -8.91 9.74
C LEU A 23 1.15 -9.47 8.43
N VAL A 24 0.61 -9.04 7.29
CA VAL A 24 1.10 -9.44 5.96
C VAL A 24 2.53 -8.95 5.73
N ILE A 25 2.85 -7.72 6.12
CA ILE A 25 4.22 -7.16 6.06
C ILE A 25 5.18 -8.02 6.87
N LYS A 26 4.84 -8.33 8.13
CA LYS A 26 5.68 -9.18 8.99
C LYS A 26 5.92 -10.54 8.35
N ARG A 27 4.86 -11.14 7.78
CA ARG A 27 4.96 -12.44 7.07
C ARG A 27 5.85 -12.34 5.84
N LEU A 28 5.77 -11.25 5.07
CA LEU A 28 6.63 -11.02 3.90
C LEU A 28 8.10 -10.89 4.30
N ASP A 29 8.41 -10.15 5.38
CA ASP A 29 9.78 -10.05 5.92
C ASP A 29 10.30 -11.43 6.35
N GLU A 30 9.50 -12.21 7.10
CA GLU A 30 9.86 -13.59 7.52
C GLU A 30 10.11 -14.51 6.32
N LEU A 31 9.29 -14.42 5.27
CA LEU A 31 9.46 -15.21 4.04
C LEU A 31 10.72 -14.81 3.26
N ILE A 32 11.04 -13.51 3.20
CA ILE A 32 12.26 -13.00 2.57
C ILE A 32 13.50 -13.48 3.33
N GLU A 33 13.50 -13.38 4.66
CA GLU A 33 14.60 -13.84 5.51
C GLU A 33 14.83 -15.36 5.39
N ALA A 34 13.74 -16.14 5.37
CA ALA A 34 13.78 -17.59 5.19
C ALA A 34 14.13 -18.03 3.76
N LYS A 35 14.34 -17.08 2.84
CA LYS A 35 14.56 -17.32 1.40
C LYS A 35 13.48 -18.23 0.80
N ALA A 36 12.22 -17.95 1.15
CA ALA A 36 11.08 -18.77 0.75
C ALA A 36 10.89 -18.78 -0.78
N ASN A 37 10.06 -19.72 -1.23
CA ASN A 37 9.69 -19.85 -2.64
C ASN A 37 9.04 -18.57 -3.15
N ARG A 38 9.46 -18.16 -4.35
CA ARG A 38 8.90 -17.04 -5.12
C ARG A 38 7.37 -17.02 -5.14
N CYS A 39 6.71 -18.15 -5.39
CA CYS A 39 5.24 -18.20 -5.48
C CYS A 39 4.58 -17.76 -4.16
N LEU A 40 5.12 -18.16 -3.01
CA LEU A 40 4.59 -17.78 -1.70
C LEU A 40 4.73 -16.28 -1.43
N ILE A 41 5.84 -15.69 -1.87
CA ILE A 41 6.08 -14.25 -1.74
C ILE A 41 5.15 -13.46 -2.67
N GLU A 42 4.95 -13.93 -3.90
CA GLU A 42 4.00 -13.32 -4.84
C GLU A 42 2.55 -13.39 -4.32
N GLU A 43 2.13 -14.53 -3.77
CA GLU A 43 0.79 -14.69 -3.15
C GLU A 43 0.56 -13.73 -1.98
N GLU A 44 1.52 -13.62 -1.05
CA GLU A 44 1.42 -12.68 0.06
C GLU A 44 1.51 -11.22 -0.40
N THR A 45 2.21 -10.94 -1.49
CA THR A 45 2.23 -9.59 -2.11
C THR A 45 0.87 -9.23 -2.68
N LEU A 46 0.20 -10.14 -3.38
CA LEU A 46 -1.16 -9.92 -3.88
C LEU A 46 -2.15 -9.71 -2.72
N ARG A 47 -1.98 -10.45 -1.63
CA ARG A 47 -2.76 -10.26 -0.41
C ARG A 47 -2.55 -8.88 0.19
N LEU A 48 -1.30 -8.40 0.26
CA LEU A 48 -0.97 -7.05 0.71
C LEU A 48 -1.68 -5.99 -0.14
N GLU A 49 -1.61 -6.12 -1.47
CA GLU A 49 -2.23 -5.18 -2.40
C GLU A 49 -3.75 -5.15 -2.27
N SER A 50 -4.39 -6.31 -2.08
CA SER A 50 -5.84 -6.40 -1.85
C SER A 50 -6.27 -5.65 -0.59
N TYR A 51 -5.53 -5.78 0.51
CA TYR A 51 -5.86 -5.05 1.74
C TYR A 51 -5.52 -3.56 1.66
N LEU A 52 -4.47 -3.20 0.93
CA LEU A 52 -4.14 -1.79 0.69
C LEU A 52 -5.26 -1.09 -0.07
N ALA A 53 -5.80 -1.71 -1.13
CA ALA A 53 -6.94 -1.19 -1.88
C ALA A 53 -8.18 -1.00 -0.97
N LYS A 54 -8.54 -2.00 -0.16
CA LYS A 54 -9.64 -1.89 0.81
C LYS A 54 -9.43 -0.78 1.82
N CYS A 55 -8.18 -0.53 2.21
CA CYS A 55 -7.84 0.53 3.15
C CYS A 55 -7.94 1.92 2.48
N GLN A 56 -7.53 2.02 1.20
CA GLN A 56 -7.68 3.21 0.37
C GLN A 56 -9.16 3.57 0.17
N ASP A 57 -10.02 2.61 -0.15
CA ASP A 57 -11.47 2.85 -0.30
C ASP A 57 -12.06 3.51 0.98
N VAL A 58 -11.69 2.98 2.15
CA VAL A 58 -12.14 3.51 3.44
C VAL A 58 -11.55 4.90 3.72
N GLN A 59 -10.32 5.16 3.29
CA GLN A 59 -9.70 6.47 3.43
C GLN A 59 -10.40 7.53 2.56
N GLU A 60 -10.78 7.18 1.33
CA GLU A 60 -11.56 8.06 0.45
C GLU A 60 -12.93 8.38 1.07
N ASP A 61 -13.63 7.38 1.62
CA ASP A 61 -14.89 7.57 2.35
C ASP A 61 -14.73 8.51 3.55
N LEU A 62 -13.63 8.38 4.30
CA LEU A 62 -13.32 9.26 5.44
C LEU A 62 -13.09 10.70 4.98
N GLN A 63 -12.30 10.93 3.93
CA GLN A 63 -12.01 12.26 3.41
C GLN A 63 -13.27 12.99 2.91
N LEU A 64 -14.24 12.26 2.35
CA LEU A 64 -15.52 12.84 1.92
C LEU A 64 -16.42 13.28 3.09
N LEU A 65 -16.25 12.67 4.26
CA LEU A 65 -17.12 12.88 5.42
C LEU A 65 -16.52 13.82 6.47
N VAL A 66 -15.20 13.91 6.57
CA VAL A 66 -14.52 14.83 7.49
C VAL A 66 -14.59 16.24 6.92
N LYS A 67 -15.25 17.14 7.66
CA LYS A 67 -15.43 18.55 7.27
C LYS A 67 -14.43 19.50 7.92
N ASP A 68 -13.86 19.07 9.04
CA ASP A 68 -12.89 19.84 9.80
C ASP A 68 -11.51 19.72 9.14
N ALA A 69 -10.92 20.85 8.76
CA ALA A 69 -9.70 20.88 7.98
C ALA A 69 -8.48 20.36 8.77
N GLU A 70 -8.42 20.66 10.08
CA GLU A 70 -7.35 20.20 10.96
C GLU A 70 -7.41 18.68 11.15
N THR A 71 -8.60 18.17 11.47
CA THR A 71 -8.85 16.72 11.60
C THR A 71 -8.57 16.00 10.28
N LEU A 72 -8.98 16.57 9.14
CA LEU A 72 -8.72 15.98 7.82
C LEU A 72 -7.21 15.91 7.54
N GLN A 73 -6.47 16.96 7.90
CA GLN A 73 -5.03 17.01 7.71
C GLN A 73 -4.31 15.94 8.54
N GLU A 74 -4.64 15.79 9.82
CA GLU A 74 -4.09 14.73 10.68
C GLU A 74 -4.37 13.32 10.12
N GLU A 75 -5.59 13.11 9.60
CA GLU A 75 -6.00 11.84 8.99
C GLU A 75 -5.23 11.53 7.70
N ILE A 76 -4.91 12.57 6.90
CA ILE A 76 -4.09 12.44 5.69
C ILE A 76 -2.65 12.14 6.06
N GLU A 77 -2.07 12.85 7.03
CA GLU A 77 -0.68 12.66 7.47
C GLU A 77 -0.46 11.26 8.03
N SER A 78 -1.38 10.80 8.89
CA SER A 78 -1.38 9.44 9.44
C SER A 78 -1.45 8.38 8.33
N TRP A 79 -2.30 8.61 7.33
CA TRP A 79 -2.41 7.73 6.16
C TRP A 79 -1.13 7.69 5.32
N VAL A 80 -0.54 8.85 5.02
CA VAL A 80 0.69 8.95 4.21
C VAL A 80 1.87 8.27 4.91
N ALA A 81 2.00 8.44 6.22
CA ALA A 81 3.03 7.75 7.00
C ALA A 81 2.87 6.22 6.91
N PHE A 82 1.64 5.74 7.04
CA PHE A 82 1.32 4.31 6.89
C PHE A 82 1.61 3.81 5.47
N GLU A 83 1.16 4.51 4.44
CA GLU A 83 1.38 4.14 3.04
C GLU A 83 2.88 4.10 2.69
N SER A 84 3.68 5.03 3.21
CA SER A 84 5.13 5.02 3.06
C SER A 84 5.74 3.72 3.60
N SER A 85 5.32 3.29 4.79
CA SER A 85 5.83 2.03 5.38
C SER A 85 5.51 0.79 4.53
N VAL A 86 4.34 0.78 3.87
CA VAL A 86 3.94 -0.30 2.95
C VAL A 86 4.82 -0.28 1.70
N MET A 87 5.10 0.91 1.16
CA MET A 87 5.92 1.06 -0.03
C MET A 87 7.37 0.58 0.17
N ASP A 88 7.95 0.81 1.35
CA ASP A 88 9.28 0.30 1.69
C ASP A 88 9.34 -1.23 1.64
N VAL A 89 8.31 -1.90 2.14
CA VAL A 89 8.21 -3.36 2.09
C VAL A 89 8.01 -3.85 0.65
N LYS A 90 7.15 -3.19 -0.14
CA LYS A 90 6.99 -3.51 -1.57
C LYS A 90 8.30 -3.36 -2.34
N ALA A 91 9.13 -2.38 -1.99
CA ALA A 91 10.46 -2.21 -2.58
C ALA A 91 11.40 -3.38 -2.23
N LYS A 92 11.44 -3.79 -0.95
CA LYS A 92 12.21 -4.97 -0.50
C LYS A 92 11.78 -6.25 -1.23
N VAL A 93 10.48 -6.50 -1.31
CA VAL A 93 9.91 -7.65 -2.03
C VAL A 93 10.33 -7.63 -3.50
N LYS A 94 10.22 -6.46 -4.16
CA LYS A 94 10.61 -6.30 -5.56
C LYS A 94 12.09 -6.62 -5.78
N GLU A 95 12.96 -6.11 -4.90
CA GLU A 95 14.39 -6.38 -4.96
C GLU A 95 14.70 -7.87 -4.80
N TYR A 96 14.06 -8.52 -3.83
CA TYR A 96 14.19 -9.96 -3.61
C TYR A 96 13.79 -10.76 -4.86
N LEU A 97 12.61 -10.48 -5.43
CA LEU A 97 12.12 -11.16 -6.63
C LEU A 97 13.01 -10.90 -7.87
N GLN A 98 13.63 -9.72 -7.97
CA GLN A 98 14.59 -9.43 -9.03
C GLN A 98 15.86 -10.28 -8.92
N ARG A 99 16.37 -10.51 -7.71
CA ARG A 99 17.53 -11.39 -7.48
C ARG A 99 17.25 -12.84 -7.92
N TYR A 100 16.02 -13.33 -7.72
CA TYR A 100 15.60 -14.64 -8.25
C TYR A 100 15.63 -14.67 -9.78
N LYS A 101 15.15 -13.63 -10.46
CA LYS A 101 15.21 -13.53 -11.93
C LYS A 101 16.65 -13.55 -12.46
N VAL A 102 17.58 -12.89 -11.76
CA VAL A 102 19.00 -12.90 -12.14
C VAL A 102 19.62 -14.29 -11.95
N SER A 103 19.30 -14.98 -10.85
CA SER A 103 19.74 -16.35 -10.59
C SER A 103 19.18 -17.35 -11.62
N GLU A 104 17.93 -17.19 -12.07
CA GLU A 104 17.34 -18.01 -13.14
C GLU A 104 17.93 -17.67 -14.51
N SER A 105 18.29 -16.41 -14.76
CA SER A 105 18.88 -15.97 -16.04
C SER A 105 20.32 -16.45 -16.28
N GLN A 106 21.00 -16.96 -15.25
CA GLN A 106 22.27 -17.69 -15.41
C GLN A 106 22.06 -19.17 -15.79
N GLY A 107 20.83 -19.67 -15.75
CA GLY A 107 20.49 -21.08 -16.01
C GLY A 107 19.53 -21.33 -17.18
N ALA A 108 18.66 -20.39 -17.56
CA ALA A 108 17.74 -20.61 -18.68
C ALA A 108 17.22 -19.31 -19.29
N PHE A 109 17.56 -19.14 -20.57
CA PHE A 109 16.71 -18.43 -21.52
C PHE A 109 15.34 -19.14 -21.56
N ILE A 110 14.27 -18.43 -21.20
CA ILE A 110 12.87 -18.51 -21.72
C ILE A 110 11.89 -18.06 -20.62
N GLY A 111 11.01 -17.11 -20.97
CA GLY A 111 9.78 -16.85 -20.23
C GLY A 111 9.57 -15.39 -19.82
N ARG A 112 9.27 -14.51 -20.79
CA ARG A 112 8.66 -13.22 -20.51
C ARG A 112 7.39 -13.43 -19.68
N SER A 113 7.37 -12.91 -18.46
CA SER A 113 6.12 -12.72 -17.70
C SER A 113 5.92 -11.23 -17.47
N GLN A 114 4.86 -10.73 -18.08
CA GLN A 114 4.49 -9.34 -18.25
C GLN A 114 3.79 -8.87 -16.97
N PHE A 115 4.56 -8.36 -16.01
CA PHE A 115 3.99 -7.68 -14.84
C PHE A 115 3.92 -6.18 -15.12
N ALA A 116 2.69 -5.66 -15.09
CA ALA A 116 2.38 -4.26 -15.32
C ALA A 116 3.20 -3.35 -14.40
N GLN A 117 3.93 -2.42 -15.02
CA GLN A 117 4.48 -1.24 -14.34
C GLN A 117 3.32 -0.41 -13.80
N VAL A 118 3.05 -0.51 -12.50
CA VAL A 118 2.46 0.62 -11.80
C VAL A 118 3.62 1.57 -11.52
N ASP A 119 3.91 2.40 -12.52
CA ASP A 119 4.99 3.38 -12.50
C ASP A 119 4.85 4.33 -11.29
N ALA A 120 5.97 4.62 -10.65
CA ALA A 120 6.12 5.67 -9.63
C ALA A 120 5.56 7.04 -10.09
N ALA A 121 5.42 7.24 -11.41
CA ALA A 121 4.74 8.38 -12.01
C ALA A 121 3.27 8.54 -11.58
N THR A 122 2.59 7.46 -11.19
CA THR A 122 1.18 7.50 -10.73
C THR A 122 1.08 8.12 -9.33
N VAL A 123 2.08 7.90 -8.47
CA VAL A 123 2.15 8.51 -7.13
C VAL A 123 2.62 9.97 -7.21
N GLN A 124 3.54 10.28 -8.12
CA GLN A 124 4.00 11.67 -8.34
C GLN A 124 2.85 12.58 -8.84
N ARG A 125 1.96 12.08 -9.71
CA ARG A 125 0.76 12.83 -10.15
C ARG A 125 -0.25 13.06 -9.03
N ARG A 126 -0.40 12.11 -8.10
CA ARG A 126 -1.34 12.24 -6.97
C ARG A 126 -0.85 13.24 -5.92
N ARG A 127 0.46 13.32 -5.67
CA ARG A 127 1.07 14.38 -4.85
C ARG A 127 0.86 15.79 -5.45
N ALA A 128 0.89 15.90 -6.78
CA ALA A 128 0.65 17.19 -7.45
C ALA A 128 -0.81 17.67 -7.34
N THR A 129 -1.80 16.76 -7.34
CA THR A 129 -3.21 17.13 -7.16
C THR A 129 -3.50 17.69 -5.76
N VAL A 130 -2.80 17.21 -4.73
CA VAL A 130 -2.93 17.74 -3.35
C VAL A 130 -2.34 19.15 -3.23
N CYS A 131 -1.26 19.47 -3.95
CA CYS A 131 -0.71 20.83 -3.98
C CYS A 131 -1.60 21.86 -4.70
N ILE A 132 -2.43 21.44 -5.66
CA ILE A 132 -3.33 22.37 -6.38
C ILE A 132 -4.51 22.79 -5.51
N ILE A 133 -4.99 21.92 -4.61
CA ILE A 133 -6.13 22.22 -3.73
C ILE A 133 -5.73 23.16 -2.57
N LEU A 134 -4.46 23.14 -2.14
CA LEU A 134 -3.95 23.99 -1.05
C LEU A 134 -3.27 25.29 -1.52
N GLY A 135 -3.08 25.48 -2.83
CA GLY A 135 -2.41 26.66 -3.41
C GLY A 135 -3.35 27.75 -3.95
N SER A 136 -4.65 27.68 -3.65
CA SER A 136 -5.64 28.70 -4.05
C SER A 136 -6.44 29.18 -2.83
N ILE A 137 -5.75 29.80 -1.87
CA ILE A 137 -6.29 30.81 -0.96
C ILE A 137 -5.27 31.95 -0.91
#